data_AF-A0A545TDE8-F1
#
_entry.id   AF-A0A545TDE8-F1
#
_cell.length_a   1.000
_cell.length_b   1.000
_cell.length_c   1.000
_cell.angle_alpha   90.00
_cell.angle_beta   90.00
_cell.angle_gamma   90.00
#
_symmetry.space_group_name_H-M   'P 1'
#
loop_
_entity.id
_entity.type
_entity.pdbx_description
1 polymer ?
#
loop_
_entity_poly.entity_id
_entity_poly.type
_entity_poly.pdbx_seq_one_letter_code
_entity_poly.pdbx_strand_id
1 'polypeptide(L)'
;MGSIKEKNEIAKRGLSLASELDKLSKKYHVKSDIHEMLAWEADILRAKSRNLVEDCGVKENLRLSAFPINSDSNADKELSDISVKVKKFHDDYRIIKDSHY
;
A
#
# COMPACT_ATOMS: atom_id res chain seq x y z
N MET A 1 0.84 22.34 0.92
CA MET A 1 1.99 22.06 1.81
C MET A 1 1.61 20.94 2.76
N GLY A 2 1.92 19.68 2.44
CA GLY A 2 1.83 18.61 3.44
C GLY A 2 2.96 18.79 4.45
N SER A 3 2.63 19.09 5.70
CA SER A 3 3.64 19.26 6.75
C SER A 3 4.46 17.97 6.92
N ILE A 4 5.72 18.06 7.34
CA ILE A 4 6.58 16.90 7.67
C ILE A 4 5.83 15.91 8.59
N LYS A 5 4.99 16.44 9.49
CA LYS A 5 4.09 15.66 10.34
C LYS A 5 3.10 14.81 9.56
N GLU A 6 2.45 15.36 8.54
CA GLU A 6 1.47 14.68 7.68
C GLU A 6 2.14 13.57 6.84
N LYS A 7 3.30 13.86 6.24
CA LYS A 7 4.11 12.85 5.52
C LYS A 7 4.48 11.68 6.43
N ASN A 8 4.89 11.97 7.66
CA ASN A 8 5.23 10.94 8.66
C ASN A 8 4.01 10.14 9.12
N GLU A 9 2.84 10.76 9.28
CA GLU A 9 1.61 10.06 9.64
C GLU A 9 1.15 9.10 8.54
N ILE A 10 1.21 9.53 7.29
CA ILE A 10 0.86 8.68 6.15
C ILE A 10 1.90 7.56 6.00
N ALA A 11 3.20 7.86 6.13
CA ALA A 11 4.24 6.84 6.11
C ALA A 11 4.02 5.75 7.18
N LYS A 12 3.67 6.14 8.41
CA LYS A 12 3.31 5.20 9.49
C LYS A 12 2.10 4.35 9.13
N ARG A 13 1.05 4.94 8.55
CA ARG A 13 -0.13 4.20 8.07
C ARG A 13 0.26 3.17 7.00
N GLY A 14 1.08 3.56 6.02
CA GLY A 14 1.56 2.63 4.99
C GLY A 14 2.40 1.47 5.55
N LEU A 15 3.24 1.72 6.56
CA LEU A 15 4.00 0.65 7.23
C LEU A 15 3.11 -0.29 8.06
N SER A 16 2.09 0.27 8.72
CA SER A 16 1.07 -0.53 9.42
C SER A 16 0.31 -1.42 8.43
N LEU A 17 -0.15 -0.85 7.32
CA LEU A 17 -0.86 -1.57 6.26
C LEU A 17 0.00 -2.65 5.61
N ALA A 18 1.28 -2.38 5.36
CA ALA A 18 2.22 -3.40 4.88
C ALA A 18 2.33 -4.58 5.85
N SER A 19 2.32 -4.30 7.16
CA SER A 19 2.34 -5.35 8.19
C SER A 19 1.03 -6.13 8.27
N GLU A 20 -0.12 -5.48 8.04
CA GLU A 20 -1.42 -6.14 7.90
C GLU A 20 -1.46 -7.05 6.67
N LEU A 21 -0.98 -6.56 5.51
CA LEU A 21 -0.88 -7.32 4.27
C LEU A 21 0.06 -8.53 4.40
N ASP A 22 1.19 -8.41 5.08
CA ASP A 22 2.09 -9.53 5.37
C ASP A 22 1.44 -10.62 6.26
N LYS A 23 0.61 -10.20 7.23
CA LYS A 23 -0.13 -11.15 8.06
C LYS A 23 -1.22 -11.84 7.23
N LEU A 24 -1.89 -11.08 6.37
CA LEU A 24 -2.94 -11.59 5.50
C LEU A 24 -2.36 -12.55 4.46
N SER A 25 -1.23 -12.21 3.84
CA SER A 25 -0.55 -13.07 2.87
C SER A 25 -0.20 -14.41 3.49
N LYS A 26 0.26 -14.44 4.75
CA LYS A 26 0.53 -15.68 5.50
C LYS A 26 -0.72 -16.51 5.79
N LYS A 27 -1.91 -15.90 5.89
CA LYS A 27 -3.18 -16.66 5.98
C LYS A 27 -3.50 -17.37 4.66
N TYR A 28 -3.15 -16.76 3.53
CA TYR A 28 -3.36 -17.31 2.18
C TYR A 28 -2.16 -18.11 1.64
N HIS A 29 -1.27 -18.60 2.51
CA HIS A 29 0.03 -19.24 2.18
C HIS A 29 -0.03 -20.54 1.36
N VAL A 30 -1.22 -21.04 1.02
CA VAL A 30 -1.39 -22.20 0.13
C VAL A 30 -1.39 -21.73 -1.32
N LYS A 31 -0.20 -21.63 -1.94
CA LYS A 31 0.05 -21.45 -3.39
C LYS A 31 -1.05 -20.67 -4.14
N SER A 32 -1.38 -19.49 -3.64
CA SER A 32 -2.41 -18.66 -4.22
C SER A 32 -1.75 -17.38 -4.72
N ASP A 33 -2.09 -16.97 -5.93
CA ASP A 33 -1.71 -15.67 -6.50
C ASP A 33 -2.01 -14.51 -5.52
N ILE A 34 -2.96 -14.70 -4.60
CA ILE A 34 -3.30 -13.78 -3.52
C ILE A 34 -2.13 -13.57 -2.55
N HIS A 35 -1.37 -14.61 -2.19
CA HIS A 35 -0.21 -14.48 -1.31
C HIS A 35 0.85 -13.57 -1.94
N GLU A 36 1.21 -13.84 -3.19
CA GLU A 36 2.21 -13.07 -3.93
C GLU A 36 1.74 -11.63 -4.17
N MET A 37 0.47 -11.45 -4.51
CA MET A 37 -0.13 -10.12 -4.68
C MET A 37 -0.10 -9.30 -3.39
N LEU A 38 -0.48 -9.89 -2.25
CA LEU A 38 -0.47 -9.21 -0.95
C LEU A 38 0.95 -8.88 -0.50
N ALA A 39 1.91 -9.79 -0.70
CA ALA A 39 3.31 -9.56 -0.37
C ALA A 39 3.92 -8.45 -1.23
N TRP A 40 3.64 -8.46 -2.53
CA TRP A 40 4.08 -7.41 -3.45
C TRP A 40 3.51 -6.05 -3.07
N GLU A 41 2.22 -5.98 -2.73
CA GLU A 41 1.58 -4.74 -2.30
C GLU A 41 2.19 -4.22 -0.98
N ALA A 42 2.51 -5.11 -0.03
CA ALA A 42 3.20 -4.73 1.19
C ALA A 42 4.55 -4.05 0.91
N ASP A 43 5.29 -4.55 -0.08
CA ASP A 43 6.58 -3.96 -0.48
C ASP A 43 6.42 -2.61 -1.19
N ILE A 44 5.38 -2.44 -2.01
CA ILE A 44 5.03 -1.13 -2.57
C ILE A 44 4.75 -0.12 -1.46
N LEU A 45 3.92 -0.49 -0.47
CA LEU A 45 3.58 0.38 0.65
C LEU A 45 4.82 0.77 1.45
N ARG A 46 5.73 -0.17 1.72
CA ARG A 46 7.01 0.12 2.39
C ARG A 46 7.85 1.10 1.58
N ALA A 47 7.97 0.90 0.28
CA ALA A 47 8.75 1.77 -0.59
C ALA A 47 8.16 3.19 -0.63
N LYS A 48 6.84 3.33 -0.78
CA LYS A 48 6.14 4.62 -0.75
C LYS A 48 6.23 5.30 0.62
N SER A 49 6.07 4.55 1.71
CA SER A 49 6.25 5.08 3.07
C SER A 49 7.67 5.60 3.30
N ARG A 50 8.71 4.86 2.88
CA ARG A 50 10.09 5.34 2.96
C ARG A 50 10.30 6.57 2.10
N ASN A 51 9.76 6.60 0.88
CA ASN A 51 9.86 7.79 0.03
C ASN A 51 9.23 9.03 0.68
N LEU A 52 8.12 8.90 1.40
CA LEU A 52 7.50 10.05 2.08
C LEU A 52 8.40 10.66 3.17
N VAL A 53 9.28 9.85 3.79
CA VAL A 53 10.15 10.27 4.90
C VAL A 53 11.53 10.69 4.40
N GLU A 54 12.10 9.91 3.48
CA GLU A 54 13.50 10.01 3.04
C GLU A 54 13.65 10.68 1.66
N ASP A 55 12.56 10.89 0.94
CA ASP A 55 12.51 11.41 -0.44
C ASP A 55 13.43 10.69 -1.45
N CYS A 56 13.74 9.43 -1.19
CA CYS A 56 14.74 8.62 -1.92
C CYS A 56 14.27 8.07 -3.30
N GLY A 57 13.14 8.54 -3.81
CA GLY A 57 12.43 7.95 -4.95
C GLY A 57 11.71 6.62 -4.64
N VAL A 58 10.83 6.18 -5.55
CA VAL A 58 10.26 4.82 -5.57
C VAL A 58 10.65 4.19 -6.90
N LYS A 59 11.17 2.95 -6.87
CA LYS A 59 11.54 2.24 -8.10
C LYS A 59 10.32 2.08 -9.01
N GLU A 60 10.54 2.18 -10.33
CA GLU A 60 9.47 2.19 -11.32
C GLU A 60 8.60 0.93 -11.29
N ASN A 61 9.20 -0.22 -11.03
CA ASN A 61 8.50 -1.50 -10.87
C ASN A 61 7.58 -1.57 -9.63
N LEU A 62 7.73 -0.64 -8.67
CA LEU A 62 6.91 -0.53 -7.45
C LEU A 62 5.95 0.67 -7.50
N ARG A 63 5.79 1.32 -8.67
CA ARG A 63 4.85 2.44 -8.82
C ARG A 63 3.40 1.98 -8.91
N LEU A 64 3.17 0.84 -9.55
CA LEU A 64 1.84 0.32 -9.87
C LEU A 64 1.38 -0.65 -8.78
N SER A 65 0.28 -0.29 -8.11
CA SER A 65 -0.47 -1.16 -7.19
C SER A 65 -0.80 -2.47 -7.90
N ALA A 66 -0.51 -3.61 -7.26
CA ALA A 66 -0.88 -4.93 -7.79
C ALA A 66 -2.33 -5.32 -7.44
N PHE A 67 -3.00 -4.56 -6.55
CA PHE A 67 -4.41 -4.76 -6.28
C PHE A 67 -5.31 -4.42 -7.48
N PRO A 68 -6.07 -5.39 -8.04
CA PRO A 68 -7.17 -5.07 -8.92
C PRO A 68 -8.24 -4.37 -8.10
N ILE A 69 -8.59 -3.15 -8.52
CA ILE A 69 -9.59 -2.27 -7.88
C ILE A 69 -10.99 -2.92 -7.84
N ASN A 70 -11.21 -4.01 -8.59
CA ASN A 70 -12.45 -4.76 -8.64
C ASN A 70 -12.30 -6.15 -7.99
N SER A 71 -12.16 -6.20 -6.67
CA SER A 71 -12.40 -7.43 -5.90
C SER A 71 -13.90 -7.60 -5.65
N ASP A 72 -14.69 -7.62 -6.73
CA ASP A 72 -16.17 -7.54 -6.70
C ASP A 72 -16.84 -8.92 -6.70
N SER A 73 -16.22 -9.94 -6.09
CA SER A 73 -16.74 -11.31 -6.20
C SER A 73 -16.40 -12.14 -4.97
N ASN A 74 -17.27 -12.11 -3.96
CA ASN A 74 -17.31 -13.05 -2.82
C ASN A 74 -16.02 -13.25 -1.99
N ALA A 75 -14.94 -12.52 -2.26
CA ALA A 75 -13.69 -12.61 -1.53
C ALA A 75 -13.86 -11.98 -0.14
N ASP A 76 -13.30 -12.64 0.87
CA ASP A 76 -13.33 -12.28 2.29
C ASP A 76 -13.47 -10.78 2.57
N LYS A 77 -14.38 -10.40 3.48
CA LYS A 77 -14.52 -9.02 3.98
C LYS A 77 -13.18 -8.38 4.34
N GLU A 78 -12.26 -9.18 4.89
CA GLU A 78 -10.90 -8.77 5.25
C GLU A 78 -10.08 -8.26 4.04
N LEU A 79 -10.21 -8.89 2.86
CA LEU A 79 -9.55 -8.47 1.61
C LEU A 79 -10.19 -7.21 1.03
N SER A 80 -11.52 -7.10 1.11
CA SER A 80 -12.24 -5.91 0.66
C SER A 80 -11.87 -4.69 1.52
N ASP A 81 -11.92 -4.82 2.84
CA ASP A 81 -11.52 -3.76 3.78
C ASP A 81 -10.07 -3.32 3.58
N ILE A 82 -9.14 -4.26 3.40
CA ILE A 82 -7.73 -3.90 3.20
C ILE A 82 -7.51 -3.22 1.85
N SER A 83 -8.22 -3.63 0.79
CA SER A 83 -8.14 -2.99 -0.53
C SER A 83 -8.53 -1.51 -0.48
N VAL A 84 -9.56 -1.16 0.30
CA VAL A 84 -10.02 0.23 0.46
C VAL A 84 -8.97 1.05 1.21
N LYS A 85 -8.37 0.48 2.26
CA LYS A 85 -7.29 1.15 3.01
C LYS A 85 -6.04 1.36 2.15
N VAL A 86 -5.65 0.37 1.35
CA VAL A 86 -4.50 0.43 0.42
C VAL A 86 -4.74 1.49 -0.64
N LYS A 87 -5.93 1.50 -1.26
CA LYS A 87 -6.32 2.52 -2.24
C LYS A 87 -6.23 3.93 -1.65
N LYS A 88 -6.80 4.13 -0.45
CA LYS A 88 -6.75 5.41 0.26
C LYS A 88 -5.31 5.86 0.53
N PHE A 89 -4.42 4.94 0.92
CA PHE A 89 -3.01 5.28 1.09
C PHE A 89 -2.36 5.74 -0.23
N HIS A 90 -2.65 5.06 -1.35
CA HIS A 90 -2.11 5.47 -2.66
C HIS A 90 -2.64 6.84 -3.10
N ASP A 91 -3.91 7.13 -2.85
CA ASP A 91 -4.50 8.44 -3.11
C ASP A 91 -3.85 9.52 -2.24
N ASP A 92 -3.71 9.30 -0.92
CA ASP A 92 -3.03 10.21 0.01
C ASP A 92 -1.57 10.46 -0.42
N TYR A 93 -0.84 9.39 -0.78
CA TYR A 93 0.53 9.46 -1.29
C TYR A 93 0.61 10.28 -2.59
N ARG A 94 -0.32 10.05 -3.52
CA ARG A 94 -0.37 10.79 -4.78
C ARG A 94 -0.65 12.26 -4.52
N ILE A 95 -1.63 12.61 -3.69
CA ILE A 95 -1.94 14.01 -3.35
C ILE A 95 -0.69 14.74 -2.83
N ILE A 96 0.11 14.08 -1.99
CA ILE A 96 1.35 14.66 -1.47
C ILE A 96 2.41 14.85 -2.57
N LYS A 97 2.60 13.87 -3.46
CA LYS A 97 3.62 13.95 -4.52
C LYS A 97 3.20 14.82 -5.71
N ASP A 98 1.92 14.87 -6.06
CA ASP A 98 1.35 15.76 -7.09
C ASP A 98 1.31 17.22 -6.59
N SER A 99 1.10 17.48 -5.28
CA SER A 99 1.18 18.83 -4.69
C SER A 99 2.60 19.45 -4.73
N HIS A 100 3.58 18.79 -5.33
CA HIS A 100 4.95 19.24 -5.50
C HIS A 100 5.29 19.66 -6.95
N TYR A 101 4.30 19.71 -7.87
CA TYR A 101 4.43 20.27 -9.22
C TYR A 101 3.72 21.62 -9.37
#